data_AF-A0A2V6C542-F1
#
_entry.id   AF-A0A2V6C542-F1
#
_cell.length_a   1.000
_cell.length_b   1.000
_cell.length_c   1.000
_cell.angle_alpha   90.00
_cell.angle_beta   90.00
_cell.angle_gamma   90.00
#
_symmetry.space_group_name_H-M   'P 1'
#
loop_
_entity.id
_entity.type
_entity.pdbx_description
1 polymer ?
#
loop_
_entity_poly.entity_id
_entity_poly.type
_entity_poly.pdbx_seq_one_letter_code
_entity_poly.pdbx_strand_id
1 'polypeptide(L)'
;DNTQRRGIVIWSPTLKLLCASSRKIHDTNKTLDFALPLSGNLGVECRSGGAGGNFTLVLRFTDKLNSTGNVSVTTGLGSVSGTPTIKGNTMTVNLAGVANAQKIVVTLTNVTDKYGRTLAKATVPMGILLGDVDGNKTVNNTDVNNVTGKVGATAGLTNFRDDVDTSGSINQTDVNITQGQVGTFIP
;
A
#
# COMPACT_ATOMS: atom_id res chain seq x y z
N ASP A 1 -22.22 -10.58 54.68
CA ASP A 1 -22.35 -9.57 53.62
C ASP A 1 -21.62 -10.10 52.39
N ASN A 2 -22.37 -10.57 51.38
CA ASN A 2 -21.86 -11.30 50.23
C ASN A 2 -21.99 -10.43 48.96
N THR A 3 -21.26 -9.32 48.93
CA THR A 3 -21.19 -8.45 47.76
C THR A 3 -20.06 -8.87 46.83
N GLN A 4 -20.23 -10.04 46.20
CA GLN A 4 -19.49 -10.39 44.99
C GLN A 4 -19.93 -9.42 43.88
N ARG A 5 -19.22 -8.30 43.74
CA ARG A 5 -19.31 -7.41 42.59
C ARG A 5 -18.91 -8.21 41.36
N ARG A 6 -19.90 -8.74 40.63
CA ARG A 6 -19.70 -9.36 39.32
C ARG A 6 -19.20 -8.27 38.37
N GLY A 7 -17.89 -8.15 38.24
CA GLY A 7 -17.27 -7.34 37.21
C GLY A 7 -17.74 -7.87 35.86
N ILE A 8 -18.59 -7.09 35.18
CA ILE A 8 -18.89 -7.35 33.78
C ILE A 8 -17.58 -7.09 33.03
N VAL A 9 -16.95 -8.15 32.54
CA VAL A 9 -15.83 -8.00 31.61
C VAL A 9 -16.48 -7.55 30.31
N ILE A 10 -16.56 -6.23 30.11
CA ILE A 10 -17.00 -5.67 28.83
C ILE A 10 -15.87 -5.98 27.86
N TRP A 11 -16.00 -7.06 27.08
CA TRP A 11 -15.09 -7.35 25.97
C TRP A 11 -15.14 -6.14 25.05
N SER A 12 -14.13 -5.28 25.15
CA SER A 12 -13.97 -4.09 24.33
C SER A 12 -12.92 -4.46 23.28
N PRO A 13 -13.32 -4.76 22.03
CA PRO A 13 -12.34 -5.07 21.00
C PRO A 13 -11.35 -3.91 20.87
N THR A 14 -10.06 -4.20 20.72
CA THR A 14 -9.04 -3.16 20.52
C THR A 14 -9.09 -2.67 19.08
N LEU A 15 -8.95 -1.36 18.86
CA LEU A 15 -8.76 -0.80 17.52
C LEU A 15 -7.43 -1.31 16.95
N LYS A 16 -7.47 -1.96 15.79
CA LYS A 16 -6.29 -2.47 15.10
C LYS A 16 -6.34 -2.14 13.61
N LEU A 17 -5.16 -1.94 13.02
CA LEU A 17 -4.98 -2.00 11.57
C LEU A 17 -5.02 -3.48 11.14
N LEU A 18 -5.97 -3.83 10.27
CA LEU A 18 -6.19 -5.21 9.79
C LEU A 18 -5.34 -5.52 8.56
N CYS A 19 -5.39 -4.62 7.57
CA CYS A 19 -4.64 -4.78 6.34
C CYS A 19 -4.36 -3.42 5.70
N ALA A 20 -3.34 -3.41 4.86
CA ALA A 20 -2.98 -2.29 4.02
C ALA A 20 -2.89 -2.75 2.57
N SER A 21 -3.22 -1.86 1.65
CA SER A 21 -2.99 -2.05 0.22
C SER A 21 -2.46 -0.77 -0.42
N SER A 22 -1.71 -0.94 -1.50
CA SER A 22 -1.38 0.12 -2.44
C SER A 22 -2.38 0.11 -3.57
N ARG A 23 -3.06 1.23 -3.78
CA ARG A 23 -4.10 1.40 -4.78
C ARG A 23 -3.56 2.15 -5.98
N LYS A 24 -3.82 1.61 -7.17
CA LYS A 24 -3.65 2.33 -8.44
C LYS A 24 -4.94 2.25 -9.25
N ILE A 25 -5.16 3.26 -10.06
CA ILE A 25 -6.22 3.27 -11.06
C ILE A 25 -5.54 2.93 -12.38
N HIS A 26 -5.94 1.81 -12.96
CA HIS A 26 -5.57 1.33 -14.28
C HIS A 26 -6.67 1.77 -15.23
N ASP A 27 -6.37 2.56 -16.26
CA ASP A 27 -7.38 3.26 -17.08
C ASP A 27 -8.39 4.10 -16.25
N THR A 28 -9.43 4.65 -16.87
CA THR A 28 -10.39 5.53 -16.17
C THR A 28 -11.30 4.77 -15.19
N ASN A 29 -11.39 3.44 -15.26
CA ASN A 29 -12.44 2.68 -14.58
C ASN A 29 -11.97 1.48 -13.74
N LYS A 30 -10.68 1.07 -13.77
CA LYS A 30 -10.22 -0.08 -12.99
C LYS A 30 -9.34 0.31 -11.81
N THR A 31 -9.92 0.32 -10.62
CA THR A 31 -9.15 0.47 -9.38
C THR A 31 -8.64 -0.89 -8.91
N LEU A 32 -7.32 -1.06 -8.81
CA LEU A 32 -6.67 -2.32 -8.44
C LEU A 32 -5.73 -2.13 -7.24
N ASP A 33 -5.94 -2.95 -6.23
CA ASP A 33 -5.23 -2.91 -4.95
C ASP A 33 -4.17 -4.01 -4.89
N PHE A 34 -2.94 -3.65 -4.56
CA PHE A 34 -1.86 -4.57 -4.22
C PHE A 34 -1.77 -4.70 -2.70
N ALA A 35 -1.84 -5.92 -2.17
CA ALA A 35 -1.76 -6.15 -0.73
C ALA A 35 -0.36 -5.81 -0.19
N LEU A 36 -0.32 -5.13 0.95
CA LEU A 36 0.92 -4.79 1.66
C LEU A 36 0.93 -5.57 2.99
N PRO A 37 1.69 -6.67 3.07
CA PRO A 37 1.80 -7.43 4.31
C PRO A 37 2.31 -6.55 5.46
N LEU A 38 1.58 -6.55 6.58
CA LEU A 38 1.96 -5.82 7.80
C LEU A 38 3.01 -6.59 8.62
N SER A 39 3.28 -7.84 8.26
CA SER A 39 4.25 -8.74 8.87
C SER A 39 4.79 -9.72 7.83
N GLY A 40 5.98 -10.28 8.05
CA GLY A 40 6.59 -11.23 7.14
C GLY A 40 7.25 -10.55 5.94
N ASN A 41 7.08 -11.13 4.75
CA ASN A 41 7.72 -10.62 3.54
C ASN A 41 7.19 -9.24 3.16
N LEU A 42 8.12 -8.33 2.84
CA LEU A 42 7.81 -6.99 2.37
C LEU A 42 7.09 -7.06 1.02
N GLY A 43 5.91 -6.47 0.91
CA GLY A 43 5.23 -6.29 -0.37
C GLY A 43 5.93 -5.21 -1.20
N VAL A 44 6.18 -5.49 -2.48
CA VAL A 44 6.83 -4.57 -3.42
C VAL A 44 5.80 -3.98 -4.39
N GLU A 45 5.53 -2.69 -4.29
CA GLU A 45 4.75 -1.96 -5.29
C GLU A 45 5.63 -1.67 -6.50
N CYS A 46 5.32 -2.34 -7.61
CA CYS A 46 6.07 -2.28 -8.85
C CYS A 46 5.51 -1.28 -9.86
N ARG A 47 4.29 -0.77 -9.64
CA ARG A 47 3.59 0.12 -10.57
C ARG A 47 4.02 1.57 -10.35
N SER A 48 4.08 2.31 -11.44
CA SER A 48 4.57 3.69 -11.48
C SER A 48 3.83 4.62 -10.53
N GLY A 49 4.59 5.45 -9.82
CA GLY A 49 4.09 6.64 -9.12
C GLY A 49 3.97 7.87 -10.03
N GLY A 50 4.30 7.74 -11.32
CA GLY A 50 4.51 8.86 -12.22
C GLY A 50 5.69 9.75 -11.78
N ALA A 51 5.86 10.88 -12.45
CA ALA A 51 6.95 11.83 -12.17
C ALA A 51 6.91 12.39 -10.73
N GLY A 52 5.72 12.43 -10.11
CA GLY A 52 5.55 12.91 -8.74
C GLY A 52 5.84 11.88 -7.66
N GLY A 53 6.09 10.61 -7.99
CA GLY A 53 6.23 9.54 -6.99
C GLY A 53 4.96 9.39 -6.13
N ASN A 54 3.80 9.38 -6.78
CA ASN A 54 2.50 9.40 -6.14
C ASN A 54 1.97 7.98 -5.87
N PHE A 55 1.60 7.71 -4.63
CA PHE A 55 1.02 6.44 -4.21
C PHE A 55 -0.17 6.66 -3.29
N THR A 56 -1.15 5.76 -3.35
CA THR A 56 -2.31 5.80 -2.46
C THR A 56 -2.32 4.54 -1.62
N LEU A 57 -2.24 4.69 -0.30
CA LEU A 57 -2.44 3.60 0.64
C LEU A 57 -3.91 3.54 1.05
N VAL A 58 -4.43 2.32 1.14
CA VAL A 58 -5.76 2.03 1.66
C VAL A 58 -5.61 1.13 2.87
N LEU A 59 -6.00 1.66 4.02
CA LEU A 59 -5.77 1.06 5.33
C LEU A 59 -7.12 0.69 5.94
N ARG A 60 -7.31 -0.60 6.25
CA ARG A 60 -8.56 -1.09 6.85
C ARG A 60 -8.36 -1.41 8.31
N PHE A 61 -9.31 -0.97 9.13
CA PHE A 61 -9.29 -1.15 10.58
C PHE A 61 -10.43 -2.04 11.04
N THR A 62 -10.33 -2.54 12.27
CA THR A 62 -11.38 -3.35 12.92
C THR A 62 -12.71 -2.62 13.04
N ASP A 63 -12.66 -1.31 13.29
CA ASP A 63 -13.83 -0.50 13.61
C ASP A 63 -13.90 0.76 12.76
N LYS A 64 -15.09 1.37 12.68
CA LYS A 64 -15.26 2.67 12.04
C LYS A 64 -14.39 3.71 12.75
N LEU A 65 -13.62 4.46 11.98
CA LEU A 65 -12.74 5.48 12.49
C LEU A 65 -13.50 6.78 12.79
N ASN A 66 -13.00 7.51 13.78
CA ASN A 66 -13.44 8.87 14.12
C ASN A 66 -12.39 9.91 13.74
N SER A 67 -11.10 9.59 13.90
CA SER A 67 -9.98 10.47 13.52
C SER A 67 -8.84 9.68 12.92
N THR A 68 -8.11 10.33 12.01
CA THR A 68 -6.90 9.79 11.38
C THR A 68 -5.70 9.77 12.31
N GLY A 69 -5.74 10.51 13.42
CA GLY A 69 -4.55 10.77 14.22
C GLY A 69 -3.47 11.46 13.37
N ASN A 70 -2.20 11.15 13.66
CA ASN A 70 -1.07 11.59 12.86
C ASN A 70 -0.60 10.46 11.93
N VAL A 71 -0.35 10.80 10.67
CA VAL A 71 0.20 9.90 9.66
C VAL A 71 1.44 10.55 9.07
N SER A 72 2.57 9.86 9.07
CA SER A 72 3.83 10.37 8.52
C SER A 72 4.68 9.26 7.90
N VAL A 73 5.54 9.64 6.95
CA VAL A 73 6.63 8.78 6.48
C VAL A 73 7.76 8.87 7.50
N THR A 74 8.15 7.73 8.08
CA THR A 74 9.19 7.66 9.12
C THR A 74 10.46 6.96 8.66
N THR A 75 10.45 6.35 7.47
CA THR A 75 11.60 5.70 6.84
C THR A 75 11.40 5.78 5.33
N GLY A 76 12.50 5.97 4.60
CA GLY A 76 12.47 6.18 3.15
C GLY A 76 12.23 7.65 2.78
N LEU A 77 12.34 7.93 1.49
CA LEU A 77 12.12 9.23 0.88
C LEU A 77 10.68 9.31 0.34
N GLY A 78 9.98 10.36 0.74
CA GLY A 78 8.59 10.64 0.39
C GLY A 78 7.88 11.34 1.54
N SER A 79 6.67 11.81 1.29
CA SER A 79 5.85 12.48 2.30
C SER A 79 4.38 12.12 2.15
N VAL A 80 3.62 12.31 3.22
CA VAL A 80 2.16 12.27 3.14
C VAL A 80 1.69 13.53 2.42
N SER A 81 0.88 13.34 1.37
CA SER A 81 0.35 14.39 0.53
C SER A 81 -1.10 14.68 0.92
N GLY A 82 -1.34 15.88 1.45
CA GLY A 82 -2.65 16.29 1.95
C GLY A 82 -3.09 15.54 3.22
N THR A 83 -4.33 15.81 3.64
CA THR A 83 -4.92 15.18 4.83
C THR A 83 -5.47 13.78 4.48
N PRO A 84 -5.12 12.72 5.23
CA PRO A 84 -5.75 11.43 5.05
C PRO A 84 -7.27 11.50 5.19
N THR A 85 -8.00 10.68 4.44
CA THR A 85 -9.48 10.67 4.46
C THR A 85 -10.00 9.39 5.09
N ILE A 86 -11.15 9.47 5.74
CA ILE A 86 -11.81 8.32 6.39
C ILE A 86 -13.17 8.07 5.72
N LYS A 87 -13.43 6.80 5.40
CA LYS A 87 -14.76 6.30 5.02
C LYS A 87 -15.05 5.02 5.78
N GLY A 88 -15.88 5.10 6.82
CA GLY A 88 -16.18 3.96 7.68
C GLY A 88 -14.93 3.49 8.44
N ASN A 89 -14.54 2.23 8.25
CA ASN A 89 -13.32 1.65 8.83
C ASN A 89 -12.10 1.69 7.90
N THR A 90 -12.19 2.47 6.81
CA THR A 90 -11.12 2.60 5.82
C THR A 90 -10.53 4.01 5.89
N MET A 91 -9.20 4.09 5.98
CA MET A 91 -8.44 5.32 5.83
C MET A 91 -7.70 5.28 4.49
N THR A 92 -7.75 6.37 3.74
CA THR A 92 -6.98 6.56 2.51
C THR A 92 -5.89 7.59 2.78
N VAL A 93 -4.63 7.21 2.52
CA VAL A 93 -3.45 8.06 2.69
C VAL A 93 -2.81 8.25 1.32
N ASN A 94 -2.63 9.49 0.90
CA ASN A 94 -1.88 9.79 -0.32
C ASN A 94 -0.43 10.12 0.04
N LEU A 95 0.49 9.65 -0.78
CA LEU A 95 1.92 9.92 -0.70
C LEU A 95 2.37 10.65 -1.95
N ALA A 96 3.40 11.48 -1.83
CA ALA A 96 4.08 12.14 -2.94
C ALA A 96 5.59 12.16 -2.71
N GLY A 97 6.35 12.40 -3.77
CA GLY A 97 7.82 12.43 -3.73
C GLY A 97 8.45 11.10 -3.32
N VAL A 98 7.75 9.98 -3.49
CA VAL A 98 8.26 8.67 -3.13
C VAL A 98 9.30 8.24 -4.15
N ALA A 99 10.56 8.11 -3.71
CA ALA A 99 11.65 7.65 -4.55
C ALA A 99 11.50 6.16 -4.97
N ASN A 100 12.16 5.77 -6.05
CA ASN A 100 12.27 4.36 -6.45
C ASN A 100 13.36 3.63 -5.65
N ALA A 101 13.38 2.29 -5.72
CA ALA A 101 14.43 1.43 -5.17
C ALA A 101 14.67 1.66 -3.66
N GLN A 102 13.58 1.57 -2.88
CA GLN A 102 13.65 1.81 -1.45
C GLN A 102 12.60 1.03 -0.66
N LYS A 103 12.85 0.93 0.65
CA LYS A 103 11.82 0.62 1.64
C LYS A 103 11.31 1.91 2.25
N ILE A 104 10.01 2.15 2.09
CA ILE A 104 9.29 3.25 2.75
C ILE A 104 8.43 2.69 3.89
N VAL A 105 8.35 3.42 5.00
CA VAL A 105 7.48 3.06 6.14
C VAL A 105 6.60 4.25 6.51
N VAL A 106 5.30 4.05 6.40
CA VAL A 106 4.29 5.00 6.89
C VAL A 106 3.88 4.61 8.30
N THR A 107 4.05 5.53 9.25
CA THR A 107 3.65 5.34 10.64
C THR A 107 2.37 6.12 10.93
N LEU A 108 1.43 5.46 11.58
CA LEU A 108 0.22 6.05 12.12
C LEU A 108 0.33 6.08 13.64
N THR A 109 -0.10 7.19 14.25
CA THR A 109 -0.20 7.31 15.71
C THR A 109 -1.50 8.00 16.10
N ASN A 110 -2.01 7.64 17.28
CA ASN A 110 -3.20 8.25 17.86
C ASN A 110 -4.45 8.19 16.96
N VAL A 111 -4.60 7.12 16.15
CA VAL A 111 -5.81 6.89 15.36
C VAL A 111 -6.94 6.54 16.33
N THR A 112 -8.13 7.12 16.16
CA THR A 112 -9.27 6.83 17.05
C THR A 112 -10.46 6.24 16.29
N ASP A 113 -11.20 5.38 16.97
CA ASP A 113 -12.46 4.85 16.45
C ASP A 113 -13.68 5.62 16.96
N LYS A 114 -14.86 5.30 16.41
CA LYS A 114 -16.14 5.89 16.82
C LYS A 114 -16.54 5.60 18.27
N TYR A 115 -15.84 4.71 18.96
CA TYR A 115 -16.08 4.36 20.36
C TYR A 115 -15.10 5.08 21.30
N GLY A 116 -14.22 5.93 20.76
CA GLY A 116 -13.22 6.67 21.54
C GLY A 116 -11.98 5.86 21.91
N ARG A 117 -11.79 4.66 21.35
CA ARG A 117 -10.57 3.87 21.58
C ARG A 117 -9.45 4.41 20.69
N THR A 118 -8.22 4.35 21.19
CA THR A 118 -7.04 4.86 20.49
C THR A 118 -6.09 3.72 20.11
N LEU A 119 -5.74 3.66 18.83
CA LEU A 119 -4.58 2.92 18.36
C LEU A 119 -3.34 3.82 18.52
N ALA A 120 -2.52 3.50 19.52
CA ALA A 120 -1.33 4.29 19.85
C ALA A 120 -0.35 4.37 18.66
N LYS A 121 -0.08 3.23 18.00
CA LYS A 121 0.83 3.16 16.86
C LYS A 121 0.50 1.99 15.93
N ALA A 122 0.65 2.21 14.62
CA ALA A 122 0.78 1.15 13.62
C ALA A 122 1.78 1.58 12.53
N THR A 123 2.39 0.61 11.86
CA THR A 123 3.35 0.86 10.77
C THR A 123 2.96 0.08 9.53
N VAL A 124 3.09 0.71 8.37
CA VAL A 124 2.82 0.12 7.06
C VAL A 124 4.13 0.15 6.26
N PRO A 125 4.87 -0.97 6.24
CA PRO A 125 6.07 -1.09 5.42
C PRO A 125 5.69 -1.38 3.96
N MET A 126 6.42 -0.78 3.03
CA MET A 126 6.27 -0.99 1.60
C MET A 126 7.65 -0.97 0.92
N GLY A 127 7.88 -1.90 0.01
CA GLY A 127 8.95 -1.79 -0.98
C GLY A 127 8.45 -1.01 -2.19
N ILE A 128 9.26 -0.08 -2.69
CA ILE A 128 9.02 0.62 -3.96
C ILE A 128 10.12 0.17 -4.90
N LEU A 129 9.74 -0.52 -5.97
CA LEU A 129 10.68 -0.93 -7.00
C LEU A 129 9.95 -1.05 -8.34
N LEU A 130 9.99 0.03 -9.11
CA LEU A 130 9.38 0.12 -10.44
C LEU A 130 9.85 -1.05 -11.32
N GLY A 131 8.91 -1.82 -11.87
CA GLY A 131 9.21 -2.94 -12.76
C GLY A 131 9.55 -4.28 -12.08
N ASP A 132 9.60 -4.37 -10.74
CA ASP A 132 9.75 -5.67 -10.03
C ASP A 132 8.40 -6.42 -9.98
N VAL A 133 7.96 -6.92 -11.14
CA VAL A 133 6.61 -7.46 -11.34
C VAL A 133 6.42 -8.83 -10.70
N ASP A 134 7.51 -9.52 -10.34
CA ASP A 134 7.46 -10.75 -9.54
C ASP A 134 7.61 -10.49 -8.02
N GLY A 135 8.07 -9.29 -7.63
CA GLY A 135 8.14 -8.83 -6.23
C GLY A 135 9.32 -9.42 -5.45
N ASN A 136 10.36 -9.89 -6.14
CA ASN A 136 11.54 -10.51 -5.53
C ASN A 136 12.57 -9.51 -4.98
N LYS A 137 12.30 -8.19 -5.12
CA LYS A 137 13.13 -7.04 -4.72
C LYS A 137 14.31 -6.72 -5.64
N THR A 138 14.38 -7.32 -6.82
CA THR A 138 15.42 -7.08 -7.83
C THR A 138 14.82 -7.13 -9.23
N VAL A 139 14.93 -6.04 -9.98
CA VAL A 139 14.48 -6.03 -11.37
C VAL A 139 15.51 -6.72 -12.25
N ASN A 140 15.12 -7.80 -12.90
CA ASN A 140 15.97 -8.57 -13.81
C ASN A 140 15.22 -9.03 -15.07
N ASN A 141 15.84 -9.88 -15.88
CA ASN A 141 15.24 -10.33 -17.15
C ASN A 141 13.98 -11.20 -16.95
N THR A 142 13.79 -11.77 -15.76
CA THR A 142 12.56 -12.49 -15.39
C THR A 142 11.37 -11.52 -15.40
N ASP A 143 11.53 -10.33 -14.83
CA ASP A 143 10.48 -9.29 -14.85
C ASP A 143 10.14 -8.87 -16.27
N VAL A 144 11.17 -8.58 -17.08
CA VAL A 144 11.00 -8.20 -18.49
C VAL A 144 10.24 -9.29 -19.26
N ASN A 145 10.60 -10.55 -19.06
CA ASN A 145 9.95 -11.69 -19.70
C ASN A 145 8.50 -11.87 -19.22
N ASN A 146 8.21 -11.64 -17.94
CA ASN A 146 6.87 -11.71 -17.37
C ASN A 146 5.93 -10.69 -18.02
N VAL A 147 6.39 -9.45 -18.18
CA VAL A 147 5.63 -8.38 -18.84
C VAL A 147 5.48 -8.67 -20.33
N THR A 148 6.57 -9.07 -20.99
CA THR A 148 6.58 -9.38 -22.43
C THR A 148 5.61 -10.52 -22.77
N GLY A 149 5.55 -11.56 -21.94
CA GLY A 149 4.63 -12.68 -22.10
C GLY A 149 3.15 -12.32 -21.97
N LYS A 150 2.83 -11.09 -21.54
CA LYS A 150 1.47 -10.59 -21.35
C LYS A 150 1.13 -9.40 -22.25
N VAL A 151 2.03 -9.00 -23.15
CA VAL A 151 1.76 -7.92 -24.12
C VAL A 151 0.51 -8.24 -24.93
N GLY A 152 -0.39 -7.25 -25.02
CA GLY A 152 -1.70 -7.37 -25.66
C GLY A 152 -2.83 -7.74 -24.70
N ALA A 153 -2.54 -8.08 -23.44
CA ALA A 153 -3.55 -8.34 -22.43
C ALA A 153 -4.09 -7.05 -21.80
N THR A 154 -5.36 -7.08 -21.40
CA THR A 154 -5.95 -6.05 -20.54
C THR A 154 -5.55 -6.30 -19.08
N ALA A 155 -5.23 -5.24 -18.34
CA ALA A 155 -4.92 -5.33 -16.93
C ALA A 155 -6.16 -5.68 -16.09
N GLY A 156 -5.97 -6.57 -15.13
CA GLY A 156 -6.99 -7.10 -14.23
C GLY A 156 -6.38 -7.79 -13.01
N LEU A 157 -7.21 -8.42 -12.18
CA LEU A 157 -6.82 -8.92 -10.85
C LEU A 157 -5.63 -9.89 -10.82
N THR A 158 -5.33 -10.56 -11.93
CA THR A 158 -4.27 -11.59 -12.02
C THR A 158 -2.99 -11.10 -12.70
N ASN A 159 -3.00 -9.94 -13.36
CA ASN A 159 -1.88 -9.44 -14.18
C ASN A 159 -1.63 -7.93 -14.03
N PHE A 160 -2.32 -7.23 -13.13
CA PHE A 160 -2.17 -5.78 -12.98
C PHE A 160 -0.78 -5.33 -12.55
N ARG A 161 0.05 -6.22 -12.01
CA ARG A 161 1.45 -5.91 -11.70
C ARG A 161 2.30 -5.73 -12.95
N ASP A 162 1.91 -6.35 -14.06
CA ASP A 162 2.59 -6.26 -15.36
C ASP A 162 2.15 -5.03 -16.18
N ASP A 163 1.08 -4.34 -15.75
CA ASP A 163 0.69 -3.01 -16.25
C ASP A 163 1.39 -1.96 -15.37
N VAL A 164 2.67 -1.75 -15.68
CA VAL A 164 3.64 -1.00 -14.89
C VAL A 164 3.36 0.51 -15.01
N ASP A 165 2.92 0.98 -16.17
CA ASP A 165 2.53 2.38 -16.38
C ASP A 165 1.09 2.70 -15.93
N THR A 166 0.32 1.69 -15.54
CA THR A 166 -1.08 1.79 -15.08
C THR A 166 -2.04 2.31 -16.16
N SER A 167 -1.75 2.05 -17.43
CA SER A 167 -2.58 2.48 -18.57
C SER A 167 -3.86 1.66 -18.73
N GLY A 168 -3.97 0.49 -18.09
CA GLY A 168 -5.06 -0.47 -18.25
C GLY A 168 -4.81 -1.54 -19.30
N SER A 169 -3.70 -1.45 -20.04
CA SER A 169 -3.31 -2.40 -21.09
C SER A 169 -1.83 -2.74 -20.98
N ILE A 170 -1.50 -4.03 -20.93
CA ILE A 170 -0.10 -4.48 -20.88
C ILE A 170 0.47 -4.42 -22.30
N ASN A 171 1.47 -3.58 -22.51
CA ASN A 171 1.99 -3.29 -23.84
C ASN A 171 3.51 -3.02 -23.82
N GLN A 172 4.07 -2.61 -24.97
CA GLN A 172 5.51 -2.38 -25.11
C GLN A 172 6.03 -1.27 -24.19
N THR A 173 5.18 -0.34 -23.75
CA THR A 173 5.54 0.70 -22.78
C THR A 173 5.91 0.08 -21.44
N ASP A 174 5.14 -0.90 -20.96
CA ASP A 174 5.44 -1.61 -19.70
C ASP A 174 6.75 -2.39 -19.81
N VAL A 175 6.98 -3.04 -20.95
CA VAL A 175 8.23 -3.75 -21.23
C VAL A 175 9.40 -2.78 -21.19
N ASN A 176 9.28 -1.63 -21.85
CA ASN A 176 10.35 -0.62 -21.92
C ASN A 176 10.65 0.00 -20.54
N ILE A 177 9.61 0.27 -19.74
CA ILE A 177 9.79 0.76 -18.37
C ILE A 177 10.54 -0.29 -17.54
N THR A 178 10.08 -1.55 -17.57
CA THR A 178 10.69 -2.65 -16.82
C THR A 178 12.15 -2.88 -17.25
N GLN A 179 12.41 -2.89 -18.55
CA GLN A 179 13.75 -3.01 -19.11
C GLN A 179 14.68 -1.87 -18.65
N GLY A 180 14.17 -0.64 -18.59
CA GLY A 180 14.90 0.51 -18.09
C GLY A 180 15.23 0.48 -16.60
N GLN A 181 14.63 -0.44 -15.84
CA GLN A 181 14.88 -0.63 -14.41
C GLN A 181 15.77 -1.86 -14.11
N VAL A 182 16.15 -2.65 -15.11
CA VAL A 182 17.00 -3.85 -14.89
C VAL A 182 18.29 -3.48 -14.15
N GLY A 183 18.57 -4.21 -13.08
CA GLY A 183 19.70 -3.96 -12.18
C GLY A 183 19.38 -3.08 -10.98
N THR A 184 18.18 -2.49 -10.91
CA THR A 184 17.69 -1.84 -9.68
C THR A 184 17.20 -2.90 -8.68
N PHE A 185 17.39 -2.62 -7.39
CA PHE A 185 16.98 -3.49 -6.30
C PHE A 185 16.64 -2.68 -5.05
N ILE A 186 15.87 -3.25 -4.13
CA ILE A 186 15.67 -2.67 -2.80
C ILE A 186 16.82 -3.14 -1.89
N PRO A 187 17.61 -2.21 -1.30
CA PRO A 187 18.68 -2.54 -0.36
C PRO A 187 18.21 -3.19 0.95
#